data_AF-A0A9W9CQT2-F1
#
_entry.id   AF-A0A9W9CQT2-F1
#
_cell.length_a   1.000
_cell.length_b   1.000
_cell.length_c   1.000
_cell.angle_alpha   90.00
_cell.angle_beta   90.00
_cell.angle_gamma   90.00
#
_symmetry.space_group_name_H-M   'P 1'
#
loop_
_entity.id
_entity.type
_entity.pdbx_description
1 polymer ?
#
loop_
_entity_poly.entity_id
_entity_poly.type
_entity_poly.pdbx_seq_one_letter_code
_entity_poly.pdbx_strand_id
1 'polypeptide(L)'
;MSTGAYDCLYQTLGSGPPIVKPKFEDVTVTQDIYGNVESTRRTAESLKYKVEKDRYNDIAILIRRRLSSTREALWIQMEIQSPDIQETVTKVCGHSDLLNTKVSPIVIRKPYLILFHYRAELREYDLHSDRTDQEKVHLKVLVDFMAKAFTRDEAEYSRLIDKGQVSFPIVWTLFKPEEEVFIHESHFVRCGRVQSLHGINKTQGWSLGTRSWDYDGTFFGPVDSVSPLQPFEGICDITSLPVYPVRFHKNQNKDDLRQRLIERGRKWKSMVDVTHLSYEGSDDNSVQLQVSSRIITDYATHQQANPHHATAFSWYNASLTKQTKEPPADDGNDDGDDVDDAERQTQALEKEDKEAQKEHDRFFLQRHDSSYIMSDDQALLCPAKIRGFSLMDKKWAFFLVENATDIQWLENPMERLEIDGAPKKS
;
A
#
# COMPACT_ATOMS: atom_id res chain seq x y z
N MET A 1 59.04 -17.30 -38.07
CA MET A 1 57.64 -16.83 -38.14
C MET A 1 56.81 -17.93 -38.79
N SER A 2 55.98 -18.61 -38.00
CA SER A 2 54.88 -19.45 -38.50
C SER A 2 53.96 -19.68 -37.30
N THR A 3 52.81 -19.03 -37.32
CA THR A 3 51.76 -19.10 -36.30
C THR A 3 50.89 -20.33 -36.56
N GLY A 4 50.88 -21.27 -35.61
CA GLY A 4 50.04 -22.45 -35.64
C GLY A 4 48.58 -22.13 -35.33
N ALA A 5 47.68 -22.70 -36.15
CA ALA A 5 46.24 -22.64 -36.01
C ALA A 5 45.77 -23.48 -34.80
N TYR A 6 44.90 -22.90 -33.98
CA TYR A 6 44.12 -23.61 -32.98
C TYR A 6 42.70 -23.78 -33.50
N ASP A 7 42.36 -24.98 -33.97
CA ASP A 7 40.98 -25.42 -34.18
C ASP A 7 40.35 -25.68 -32.80
N CYS A 8 39.36 -24.87 -32.42
CA CYS A 8 38.46 -25.17 -31.32
C CYS A 8 37.15 -25.74 -31.90
N LEU A 9 36.99 -27.05 -31.73
CA LEU A 9 35.76 -27.79 -31.99
C LEU A 9 34.63 -27.26 -31.09
N TYR A 10 33.73 -26.45 -31.65
CA TYR A 10 32.42 -26.22 -31.04
C TYR A 10 31.53 -27.45 -31.30
N GLN A 11 31.40 -28.30 -30.28
CA GLN A 11 30.27 -29.23 -30.20
C GLN A 11 29.02 -28.45 -29.79
N THR A 12 28.06 -28.41 -30.69
CA THR A 12 26.68 -27.99 -30.49
C THR A 12 25.99 -28.88 -29.46
N LEU A 13 25.69 -28.34 -28.28
CA LEU A 13 24.64 -28.87 -27.39
C LEU A 13 23.41 -27.98 -27.57
N GLY A 14 22.34 -28.56 -28.11
CA GLY A 14 21.05 -27.89 -28.24
C GLY A 14 20.53 -27.48 -26.85
N SER A 15 20.47 -26.18 -26.60
CA SER A 15 19.84 -25.63 -25.41
C SER A 15 18.37 -25.37 -25.70
N GLY A 16 17.54 -26.41 -25.54
CA GLY A 16 16.16 -26.15 -25.12
C GLY A 16 16.18 -25.40 -23.78
N PRO A 17 15.14 -24.62 -23.45
CA PRO A 17 15.05 -24.00 -22.12
C PRO A 17 15.22 -25.07 -21.03
N PRO A 18 15.91 -24.77 -19.92
CA PRO A 18 16.15 -25.72 -18.85
C PRO A 18 14.81 -26.31 -18.37
N ILE A 19 14.71 -27.64 -18.37
CA ILE A 19 13.50 -28.35 -17.97
C ILE A 19 13.30 -28.15 -16.46
N VAL A 20 12.35 -27.31 -16.09
CA VAL A 20 11.98 -27.07 -14.69
C VAL A 20 11.15 -28.24 -14.17
N LYS A 21 11.56 -28.84 -13.06
CA LYS A 21 10.85 -29.95 -12.41
C LYS A 21 9.58 -29.43 -11.72
N PRO A 22 8.39 -30.01 -12.01
CA PRO A 22 7.12 -29.58 -11.42
C PRO A 22 6.98 -30.10 -9.98
N LYS A 23 7.75 -29.52 -9.07
CA LYS A 23 7.65 -29.77 -7.64
C LYS A 23 8.09 -28.53 -6.88
N PHE A 24 7.74 -28.51 -5.60
CA PHE A 24 8.31 -27.54 -4.68
C PHE A 24 9.28 -28.21 -3.70
N GLU A 25 10.33 -27.48 -3.30
CA GLU A 25 11.34 -27.93 -2.34
C GLU A 25 11.51 -26.90 -1.22
N ASP A 26 11.73 -27.38 0.01
CA ASP A 26 12.04 -26.54 1.18
C ASP A 26 13.53 -26.66 1.50
N VAL A 27 14.23 -25.53 1.49
CA VAL A 27 15.67 -25.42 1.71
C VAL A 27 16.00 -24.45 2.83
N THR A 28 17.01 -24.81 3.61
CA THR A 28 17.60 -23.96 4.64
C THR A 28 18.88 -23.34 4.11
N VAL A 29 18.94 -22.01 4.14
CA VAL A 29 20.09 -21.21 3.75
C VAL A 29 20.69 -20.57 4.99
N THR A 30 21.98 -20.78 5.22
CA THR A 30 22.73 -20.09 6.30
C THR A 30 23.54 -18.97 5.67
N GLN A 31 23.51 -17.78 6.29
CA GLN A 31 24.21 -16.60 5.79
C GLN A 31 25.19 -16.05 6.82
N ASP A 32 26.33 -15.55 6.35
CA ASP A 32 27.30 -14.87 7.19
C ASP A 32 26.78 -13.49 7.64
N ILE A 33 27.59 -12.79 8.46
CA ILE A 33 27.26 -11.44 8.96
C ILE A 33 27.17 -10.37 7.86
N TYR A 34 27.65 -10.67 6.65
CA TYR A 34 27.62 -9.80 5.47
C TYR A 34 26.49 -10.18 4.51
N GLY A 35 25.71 -11.22 4.83
CA GLY A 35 24.61 -11.72 4.01
C GLY A 35 25.03 -12.70 2.90
N ASN A 36 26.31 -13.10 2.84
CA ASN A 36 26.77 -14.10 1.89
C ASN A 36 26.23 -15.47 2.26
N VAL A 37 25.86 -16.27 1.26
CA VAL A 37 25.36 -17.63 1.48
C VAL A 37 26.53 -18.55 1.83
N GLU A 38 26.57 -19.03 3.07
CA GLU A 38 27.54 -20.03 3.55
C GLU A 38 27.14 -21.45 3.19
N SER A 39 25.84 -21.77 3.24
CA SER A 39 25.33 -23.08 2.87
C SER A 39 23.88 -23.05 2.42
N THR A 40 23.52 -23.95 1.50
CA THR A 40 22.14 -24.23 1.11
C THR A 40 21.94 -25.74 1.14
N ARG A 41 20.93 -26.21 1.89
CA ARG A 41 20.60 -27.63 2.02
C ARG A 41 19.10 -27.83 2.00
N ARG A 42 18.62 -29.03 1.65
CA ARG A 42 17.22 -29.38 1.84
C ARG A 42 16.91 -29.34 3.35
N THR A 43 15.79 -28.75 3.75
CA THR A 43 15.48 -28.57 5.17
C THR A 43 15.36 -29.90 5.93
N ALA A 44 14.92 -30.95 5.24
CA ALA A 44 14.84 -32.30 5.80
C ALA A 44 16.19 -33.06 5.86
N GLU A 45 17.25 -32.57 5.21
CA GLU A 45 18.56 -33.24 5.22
C GLU A 45 19.32 -32.96 6.54
N SER A 46 19.80 -34.02 7.20
CA SER A 46 20.76 -33.91 8.30
C SER A 46 22.05 -33.25 7.81
N LEU A 47 22.67 -32.39 8.64
CA LEU A 47 23.90 -31.61 8.36
C LEU A 47 24.97 -32.41 7.58
N LYS A 48 24.90 -32.38 6.25
CA LYS A 48 26.02 -32.71 5.36
C LYS A 48 26.39 -31.42 4.63
N TYR A 49 27.61 -30.96 4.86
CA TYR A 49 28.16 -29.73 4.32
C TYR A 49 28.47 -29.91 2.84
N LYS A 50 27.55 -29.53 1.95
CA LYS A 50 27.86 -29.23 0.56
C LYS A 50 27.11 -27.98 0.12
N VAL A 51 27.87 -26.98 -0.31
CA VAL A 51 27.37 -25.81 -1.02
C VAL A 51 27.30 -26.20 -2.48
N GLU A 52 26.09 -26.42 -2.99
CA GLU A 52 25.87 -26.55 -4.44
C GLU A 52 24.99 -25.38 -4.85
N LYS A 53 25.60 -24.37 -5.49
CA LYS A 53 24.93 -23.12 -5.88
C LYS A 53 23.75 -23.36 -6.84
N ASP A 54 23.82 -24.41 -7.65
CA ASP A 54 22.87 -24.65 -8.74
C ASP A 54 21.91 -25.83 -8.51
N ARG A 55 22.00 -26.53 -7.37
CA ARG A 55 21.23 -27.76 -7.09
C ARG A 55 19.70 -27.58 -7.15
N TYR A 56 19.21 -26.35 -7.04
CA TYR A 56 17.78 -26.04 -6.91
C TYR A 56 17.28 -25.00 -7.92
N ASN A 57 18.01 -24.77 -9.03
CA ASN A 57 17.61 -23.82 -10.06
C ASN A 57 16.61 -24.42 -11.08
N ASP A 58 16.39 -25.73 -11.02
CA ASP A 58 15.48 -26.49 -11.87
C ASP A 58 14.20 -26.89 -11.13
N ILE A 59 13.81 -26.18 -10.06
CA ILE A 59 12.67 -26.53 -9.20
C ILE A 59 11.57 -25.49 -9.38
N ALA A 60 10.35 -25.90 -9.74
CA ALA A 60 9.27 -24.96 -10.03
C ALA A 60 9.01 -23.91 -8.94
N ILE A 61 9.00 -24.34 -7.66
CA ILE A 61 8.84 -23.46 -6.50
C ILE A 61 9.87 -23.82 -5.43
N LEU A 62 10.64 -22.85 -4.96
CA LEU A 62 11.64 -23.05 -3.92
C LEU A 62 11.29 -22.24 -2.67
N ILE A 63 11.11 -22.92 -1.54
CA ILE A 63 10.94 -22.26 -0.24
C ILE A 63 12.30 -22.13 0.41
N ARG A 64 12.78 -20.90 0.62
CA ARG A 64 14.04 -20.60 1.28
C ARG A 64 13.81 -20.09 2.70
N ARG A 65 14.29 -20.86 3.67
CA ARG A 65 14.39 -20.47 5.08
C ARG A 65 15.78 -19.91 5.33
N ARG A 66 15.88 -18.60 5.56
CA ARG A 66 17.16 -17.95 5.83
C ARG A 66 17.45 -17.90 7.31
N LEU A 67 18.64 -18.33 7.67
CA LEU A 67 19.17 -18.30 9.03
C LEU A 67 20.46 -17.47 9.05
N SER A 68 20.73 -16.81 10.17
CA SER A 68 22.03 -16.19 10.45
C SER A 68 23.12 -17.27 10.61
N SER A 69 24.38 -16.85 10.67
CA SER A 69 25.52 -17.72 10.99
C SER A 69 25.37 -18.38 12.37
N THR A 70 24.69 -17.72 13.30
CA THR A 70 24.30 -18.23 14.63
C THR A 70 23.04 -19.11 14.61
N ARG A 71 22.50 -19.41 13.41
CA ARG A 71 21.28 -20.21 13.18
C ARG A 71 19.97 -19.59 13.68
N GLU A 72 19.96 -18.29 13.92
CA GLU A 72 18.74 -17.55 14.25
C GLU A 72 17.89 -17.38 12.98
N ALA A 73 16.57 -17.52 13.11
CA ALA A 73 15.67 -17.36 11.99
C ALA A 73 15.61 -15.90 11.53
N LEU A 74 15.94 -15.66 10.26
CA LEU A 74 15.87 -14.32 9.66
C LEU A 74 14.51 -14.09 9.00
N TRP A 75 14.23 -14.83 7.93
CA TRP A 75 12.96 -14.81 7.23
C TRP A 75 12.78 -16.05 6.36
N ILE A 76 11.55 -16.25 5.89
CA ILE A 76 11.18 -17.31 4.94
C ILE A 76 10.60 -16.66 3.69
N GLN A 77 11.05 -17.09 2.52
CA GLN A 77 10.53 -16.64 1.23
C GLN A 77 10.27 -17.83 0.31
N MET A 78 9.34 -17.64 -0.61
CA MET A 78 9.10 -18.48 -1.78
C MET A 78 9.77 -17.82 -2.98
N GLU A 79 10.38 -18.62 -3.84
CA GLU A 79 10.86 -18.25 -5.17
C GLU A 79 10.13 -19.10 -6.19
N ILE A 80 9.38 -18.45 -7.07
CA ILE A 80 8.69 -19.10 -8.19
C ILE A 80 9.63 -19.05 -9.39
N GLN A 81 10.17 -20.20 -9.78
CA GLN A 81 11.14 -20.32 -10.88
C GLN A 81 10.47 -20.82 -12.17
N SER A 82 9.38 -21.58 -12.07
CA SER A 82 8.66 -22.08 -13.25
C SER A 82 8.06 -20.94 -14.07
N PRO A 83 8.37 -20.82 -15.39
CA PRO A 83 7.78 -19.81 -16.26
C PRO A 83 6.26 -19.86 -16.29
N ASP A 84 5.67 -21.06 -16.40
CA ASP A 84 4.21 -21.27 -16.43
C ASP A 84 3.50 -20.71 -15.18
N ILE A 85 4.11 -20.91 -14.00
CA ILE A 85 3.60 -20.39 -12.74
C ILE A 85 3.83 -18.87 -12.66
N GLN A 86 4.98 -18.37 -13.11
CA GLN A 86 5.28 -16.94 -13.14
C GLN A 86 4.29 -16.18 -14.03
N GLU A 87 3.97 -16.71 -15.21
CA GLU A 87 2.99 -16.14 -16.11
C GLU A 87 1.60 -16.09 -15.47
N THR A 88 1.18 -17.18 -14.83
CA THR A 88 -0.12 -17.22 -14.12
C THR A 88 -0.18 -16.19 -12.99
N VAL A 89 0.84 -16.16 -12.13
CA VAL A 89 0.91 -15.19 -11.03
C VAL A 89 0.98 -13.76 -11.58
N THR A 90 1.60 -13.54 -12.74
CA THR A 90 1.61 -12.24 -13.42
C THR A 90 0.22 -11.86 -13.92
N LYS A 91 -0.51 -12.78 -14.54
CA LYS A 91 -1.87 -12.52 -15.04
C LYS A 91 -2.85 -12.23 -13.91
N VAL A 92 -2.81 -13.01 -12.83
CA VAL A 92 -3.76 -12.90 -11.71
C VAL A 92 -3.38 -11.79 -10.73
N CYS A 93 -2.10 -11.72 -10.35
CA CYS A 93 -1.62 -10.83 -9.29
C CYS A 93 -0.83 -9.61 -9.80
N GLY A 94 -0.55 -9.51 -11.11
CA GLY A 94 0.35 -8.48 -11.65
C GLY A 94 -0.18 -7.05 -11.59
N HIS A 95 -1.47 -6.88 -11.34
CA HIS A 95 -2.08 -5.57 -11.12
C HIS A 95 -1.81 -5.00 -9.72
N SER A 96 -1.33 -5.82 -8.78
CA SER A 96 -1.12 -5.40 -7.39
C SER A 96 0.32 -4.92 -7.18
N ASP A 97 0.48 -3.73 -6.59
CA ASP A 97 1.78 -3.13 -6.24
C ASP A 97 2.61 -3.93 -5.23
N LEU A 98 2.03 -4.94 -4.55
CA LEU A 98 2.75 -5.80 -3.62
C LEU A 98 3.74 -6.76 -4.25
N LEU A 99 3.58 -7.07 -5.53
CA LEU A 99 4.33 -8.14 -6.17
C LEU A 99 5.03 -7.63 -7.42
N ASN A 100 6.36 -7.62 -7.38
CA ASN A 100 7.14 -7.42 -8.59
C ASN A 100 7.13 -8.71 -9.42
N THR A 101 6.28 -8.74 -10.44
CA THR A 101 6.16 -9.85 -11.40
C THR A 101 7.13 -9.73 -12.58
N LYS A 102 7.83 -8.60 -12.70
CA LYS A 102 8.78 -8.31 -13.80
C LYS A 102 10.17 -8.93 -13.57
N VAL A 103 10.37 -9.59 -12.43
CA VAL A 103 11.63 -10.25 -12.06
C VAL A 103 11.47 -11.76 -12.09
N SER A 104 12.52 -12.46 -12.52
CA SER A 104 12.61 -13.92 -12.46
C SER A 104 13.82 -14.32 -11.60
N PRO A 105 13.63 -15.14 -10.55
CA PRO A 105 12.36 -15.68 -10.07
C PRO A 105 11.47 -14.63 -9.38
N ILE A 106 10.16 -14.86 -9.38
CA ILE A 106 9.22 -14.06 -8.57
C ILE A 106 9.40 -14.46 -7.09
N VAL A 107 9.62 -13.48 -6.21
CA VAL A 107 9.90 -13.72 -4.78
C VAL A 107 8.75 -13.25 -3.90
N ILE A 108 8.25 -14.13 -3.03
CA ILE A 108 7.14 -13.84 -2.11
C ILE A 108 7.55 -14.20 -0.67
N ARG A 109 7.57 -13.23 0.24
CA ARG A 109 7.90 -13.49 1.66
C ARG A 109 6.70 -14.07 2.41
N LYS A 110 6.96 -14.95 3.39
CA LYS A 110 5.95 -15.41 4.36
C LYS A 110 5.34 -14.18 5.09
N PRO A 111 4.02 -14.08 5.30
CA PRO A 111 2.98 -15.11 5.21
C PRO A 111 2.40 -15.36 3.82
N TYR A 112 3.07 -14.93 2.75
CA TYR A 112 2.61 -15.09 1.36
C TYR A 112 1.30 -14.34 1.10
N LEU A 113 1.26 -13.09 1.59
CA LEU A 113 0.08 -12.22 1.61
C LEU A 113 -0.64 -12.17 0.26
N ILE A 114 0.10 -11.96 -0.83
CA ILE A 114 -0.47 -11.89 -2.19
C ILE A 114 -1.14 -13.20 -2.60
N LEU A 115 -0.51 -14.35 -2.32
CA LEU A 115 -1.09 -15.65 -2.65
C LEU A 115 -2.35 -15.92 -1.83
N PHE A 116 -2.37 -15.50 -0.56
CA PHE A 116 -3.55 -15.65 0.27
C PHE A 116 -4.71 -14.82 -0.27
N HIS A 117 -4.51 -13.54 -0.58
CA HIS A 117 -5.61 -12.67 -1.04
C HIS A 117 -6.14 -13.02 -2.43
N TYR A 118 -5.30 -13.57 -3.31
CA TYR A 118 -5.68 -13.99 -4.67
C TYR A 118 -5.88 -15.52 -4.78
N ARG A 119 -6.01 -16.24 -3.64
CA ARG A 119 -6.08 -17.71 -3.62
C ARG A 119 -7.28 -18.27 -4.39
N ALA A 120 -8.41 -17.55 -4.39
CA ALA A 120 -9.61 -17.99 -5.08
C ALA A 120 -9.42 -17.88 -6.59
N GLU A 121 -8.93 -16.73 -7.05
CA GLU A 121 -8.62 -16.41 -8.44
C GLU A 121 -7.53 -17.34 -8.99
N LEU A 122 -6.50 -17.66 -8.20
CA LEU A 122 -5.44 -18.60 -8.59
C LEU A 122 -5.96 -20.05 -8.73
N ARG A 123 -6.88 -20.48 -7.85
CA ARG A 123 -7.52 -21.80 -7.93
C ARG A 123 -8.51 -21.88 -9.07
N GLU A 124 -9.28 -20.82 -9.29
CA GLU A 124 -10.18 -20.70 -10.43
C GLU A 124 -9.40 -20.71 -11.74
N TYR A 125 -8.26 -20.01 -11.77
CA TYR A 125 -7.32 -20.10 -12.88
C TYR A 125 -7.00 -21.57 -13.12
N ASP A 126 -6.39 -22.31 -12.19
CA ASP A 126 -6.03 -23.75 -12.34
C ASP A 126 -7.10 -24.65 -12.99
N LEU A 127 -8.40 -24.40 -12.74
CA LEU A 127 -9.52 -25.17 -13.31
C LEU A 127 -9.82 -24.96 -14.80
N HIS A 128 -9.29 -23.93 -15.46
CA HIS A 128 -9.56 -23.67 -16.88
C HIS A 128 -8.97 -24.76 -17.80
N SER A 129 -9.79 -25.25 -18.73
CA SER A 129 -9.50 -26.46 -19.53
C SER A 129 -8.58 -26.24 -20.74
N ASP A 130 -8.41 -24.99 -21.17
CA ASP A 130 -7.70 -24.54 -22.39
C ASP A 130 -6.17 -24.62 -22.31
N ARG A 131 -5.61 -24.98 -21.14
CA ARG A 131 -4.16 -25.07 -20.93
C ARG A 131 -3.52 -26.36 -21.44
N THR A 132 -2.24 -26.26 -21.76
CA THR A 132 -1.36 -27.40 -22.03
C THR A 132 -1.22 -28.30 -20.80
N ASP A 133 -0.92 -29.58 -21.04
CA ASP A 133 -0.72 -30.54 -19.93
C ASP A 133 0.45 -30.14 -19.03
N GLN A 134 1.48 -29.48 -19.59
CA GLN A 134 2.62 -28.98 -18.82
C GLN A 134 2.20 -27.87 -17.85
N GLU A 135 1.46 -26.86 -18.34
CA GLU A 135 0.98 -25.76 -17.50
C GLU A 135 0.11 -26.28 -16.34
N LYS A 136 -0.79 -27.23 -16.63
CA LYS A 136 -1.66 -27.86 -15.61
C LYS A 136 -0.82 -28.55 -14.53
N VAL A 137 0.22 -29.28 -14.91
CA VAL A 137 1.12 -29.96 -13.98
C VAL A 137 1.88 -28.95 -13.10
N HIS A 138 2.36 -27.85 -13.67
CA HIS A 138 3.07 -26.81 -12.93
C HIS A 138 2.16 -26.00 -12.01
N LEU A 139 0.96 -25.63 -12.46
CA LEU A 139 -0.03 -24.90 -11.66
C LEU A 139 -0.52 -25.71 -10.47
N LYS A 140 -0.71 -27.02 -10.66
CA LYS A 140 -1.02 -27.93 -9.57
C LYS A 140 0.01 -27.86 -8.44
N VAL A 141 1.30 -27.64 -8.74
CA VAL A 141 2.34 -27.46 -7.70
C VAL A 141 2.05 -26.22 -6.84
N LEU A 142 1.65 -25.11 -7.45
CA LEU A 142 1.29 -23.87 -6.74
C LEU A 142 0.04 -24.08 -5.88
N VAL A 143 -1.00 -24.69 -6.44
CA VAL A 143 -2.26 -24.96 -5.73
C VAL A 143 -2.03 -25.92 -4.54
N ASP A 144 -1.29 -27.01 -4.75
CA ASP A 144 -0.94 -27.97 -3.71
C ASP A 144 -0.07 -27.32 -2.61
N PHE A 145 0.82 -26.39 -2.98
CA PHE A 145 1.55 -25.58 -2.01
C PHE A 145 0.59 -24.71 -1.19
N MET A 146 -0.29 -23.92 -1.81
CA MET A 146 -1.22 -23.03 -1.12
C MET A 146 -2.14 -23.80 -0.17
N ALA A 147 -2.66 -24.94 -0.62
CA ALA A 147 -3.49 -25.83 0.19
C ALA A 147 -2.78 -26.28 1.48
N LYS A 148 -1.48 -26.59 1.40
CA LYS A 148 -0.65 -26.97 2.56
C LYS A 148 -0.25 -25.77 3.42
N ALA A 149 0.10 -24.65 2.79
CA ALA A 149 0.61 -23.46 3.48
C ALA A 149 -0.48 -22.77 4.30
N PHE A 150 -1.71 -22.73 3.78
CA PHE A 150 -2.83 -21.99 4.36
C PHE A 150 -3.89 -22.87 5.02
N THR A 151 -3.68 -24.18 5.18
CA THR A 151 -4.72 -25.11 5.69
C THR A 151 -5.37 -24.61 6.98
N ARG A 152 -4.53 -24.17 7.95
CA ARG A 152 -5.02 -23.68 9.25
C ARG A 152 -5.66 -22.30 9.12
N ASP A 153 -4.98 -21.40 8.39
CA ASP A 153 -5.40 -20.01 8.23
C ASP A 153 -6.74 -19.93 7.50
N GLU A 154 -6.95 -20.68 6.42
CA GLU A 154 -8.21 -20.70 5.66
C GLU A 154 -9.37 -21.32 6.45
N ALA A 155 -9.11 -22.38 7.23
CA ALA A 155 -10.13 -22.98 8.08
C ALA A 155 -10.62 -22.01 9.16
N GLU A 156 -9.69 -21.28 9.78
CA GLU A 156 -10.04 -20.27 10.78
C GLU A 156 -10.67 -19.02 10.14
N TYR A 157 -10.15 -18.56 9.01
CA TYR A 157 -10.70 -17.46 8.20
C TYR A 157 -12.18 -17.69 7.90
N SER A 158 -12.51 -18.84 7.33
CA SER A 158 -13.88 -19.19 6.92
C SER A 158 -14.84 -19.29 8.12
N ARG A 159 -14.32 -19.57 9.32
CA ARG A 159 -15.14 -19.70 10.54
C ARG A 159 -15.48 -18.36 11.18
N LEU A 160 -14.57 -17.37 11.07
CA LEU A 160 -14.60 -16.12 11.84
C LEU A 160 -14.97 -14.90 11.00
N ILE A 161 -14.40 -14.76 9.80
CA ILE A 161 -14.40 -13.50 9.06
C ILE A 161 -15.80 -13.13 8.57
N ASP A 162 -16.58 -14.11 8.10
CA ASP A 162 -17.97 -13.91 7.66
C ASP A 162 -18.90 -13.45 8.80
N LYS A 163 -18.50 -13.70 10.06
CA LYS A 163 -19.23 -13.24 11.25
C LYS A 163 -18.76 -11.86 11.74
N GLY A 164 -17.83 -11.23 11.03
CA GLY A 164 -17.19 -9.98 11.44
C GLY A 164 -16.23 -10.17 12.62
N GLN A 165 -15.66 -11.36 12.79
CA GLN A 165 -14.77 -11.69 13.90
C GLN A 165 -13.38 -12.09 13.42
N VAL A 166 -12.37 -11.96 14.29
CA VAL A 166 -10.99 -12.33 13.97
C VAL A 166 -10.22 -12.73 15.23
N SER A 167 -9.25 -13.63 15.06
CA SER A 167 -8.22 -13.93 16.07
C SER A 167 -6.89 -13.34 15.62
N PHE A 168 -6.00 -13.05 16.56
CA PHE A 168 -4.71 -12.44 16.24
C PHE A 168 -3.84 -13.26 15.26
N PRO A 169 -3.75 -14.62 15.36
CA PRO A 169 -2.98 -15.43 14.40
C PRO A 169 -3.34 -15.23 12.92
N ILE A 170 -4.62 -14.96 12.61
CA ILE A 170 -5.08 -14.75 11.23
C ILE A 170 -5.36 -13.28 10.92
N VAL A 171 -5.04 -12.33 11.80
CA VAL A 171 -5.33 -10.89 11.58
C VAL A 171 -4.70 -10.36 10.29
N TRP A 172 -3.56 -10.93 9.89
CA TRP A 172 -2.86 -10.57 8.66
C TRP A 172 -3.65 -10.84 7.39
N THR A 173 -4.65 -11.72 7.45
CA THR A 173 -5.54 -12.08 6.33
C THR A 173 -6.63 -11.04 6.05
N LEU A 174 -6.80 -10.05 6.94
CA LEU A 174 -7.84 -9.02 6.81
C LEU A 174 -7.51 -7.97 5.75
N PHE A 175 -6.24 -7.59 5.65
CA PHE A 175 -5.82 -6.38 4.97
C PHE A 175 -5.41 -6.67 3.53
N LYS A 176 -6.39 -6.69 2.62
CA LYS A 176 -6.11 -6.82 1.19
C LYS A 176 -5.36 -5.56 0.71
N PRO A 177 -4.36 -5.69 -0.17
CA PRO A 177 -3.68 -4.53 -0.75
C PRO A 177 -4.65 -3.62 -1.48
N GLU A 178 -4.33 -2.32 -1.49
CA GLU A 178 -5.11 -1.26 -2.14
C GLU A 178 -6.52 -1.06 -1.59
N GLU A 179 -6.91 -1.84 -0.59
CA GLU A 179 -8.17 -1.70 0.10
C GLU A 179 -8.10 -0.56 1.11
N GLU A 180 -9.25 0.08 1.31
CA GLU A 180 -9.42 1.15 2.28
C GLU A 180 -9.62 0.57 3.69
N VAL A 181 -8.96 1.19 4.66
CA VAL A 181 -9.08 0.87 6.08
C VAL A 181 -9.44 2.12 6.86
N PHE A 182 -10.28 1.96 7.87
CA PHE A 182 -10.47 2.98 8.90
C PHE A 182 -9.45 2.79 10.00
N ILE A 183 -8.80 3.88 10.38
CA ILE A 183 -7.78 3.96 11.42
C ILE A 183 -8.33 4.86 12.51
N HIS A 184 -8.59 4.27 13.68
CA HIS A 184 -9.09 4.95 14.86
C HIS A 184 -7.93 5.45 15.70
N GLU A 185 -7.82 6.77 15.79
CA GLU A 185 -6.91 7.47 16.68
C GLU A 185 -7.70 7.94 17.91
N SER A 186 -7.03 8.37 18.97
CA SER A 186 -7.68 8.70 20.27
C SER A 186 -8.88 9.64 20.19
N HIS A 187 -8.93 10.54 19.20
CA HIS A 187 -9.95 11.60 19.10
C HIS A 187 -10.60 11.71 17.72
N PHE A 188 -10.18 10.94 16.74
CA PHE A 188 -10.68 11.04 15.37
C PHE A 188 -10.43 9.74 14.60
N VAL A 189 -11.14 9.58 13.50
CA VAL A 189 -10.96 8.46 12.57
C VAL A 189 -10.42 8.99 11.26
N ARG A 190 -9.46 8.29 10.65
CA ARG A 190 -8.99 8.60 9.29
C ARG A 190 -9.09 7.37 8.40
N CYS A 191 -9.05 7.59 7.09
CA CYS A 191 -8.94 6.51 6.12
C CYS A 191 -7.51 6.41 5.62
N GLY A 192 -7.07 5.18 5.37
CA GLY A 192 -5.82 4.88 4.67
C GLY A 192 -6.05 3.78 3.65
N ARG A 193 -5.16 3.68 2.65
CA ARG A 193 -5.16 2.59 1.69
C ARG A 193 -4.03 1.61 2.02
N VAL A 194 -4.34 0.32 2.16
CA VAL A 194 -3.34 -0.70 2.51
C VAL A 194 -2.25 -0.75 1.46
N GLN A 195 -1.00 -0.63 1.89
CA GLN A 195 0.17 -0.78 1.03
C GLN A 195 0.98 -2.01 1.34
N SER A 196 1.17 -2.34 2.63
CA SER A 196 2.02 -3.44 3.03
C SER A 196 1.69 -3.92 4.42
N LEU A 197 2.06 -5.16 4.71
CA LEU A 197 1.91 -5.74 6.04
C LEU A 197 3.14 -6.58 6.34
N HIS A 198 3.83 -6.25 7.42
CA HIS A 198 5.07 -6.92 7.81
C HIS A 198 4.99 -7.40 9.26
N GLY A 199 5.51 -8.59 9.53
CA GLY A 199 5.63 -9.11 10.89
C GLY A 199 6.75 -8.40 11.67
N ILE A 200 6.51 -8.11 12.94
CA ILE A 200 7.48 -7.49 13.85
C ILE A 200 8.16 -8.62 14.66
N ASN A 201 9.38 -8.98 14.24
CA ASN A 201 10.11 -10.18 14.71
C ASN A 201 10.26 -10.29 16.24
N LYS A 202 10.31 -9.17 16.98
CA LYS A 202 10.52 -9.18 18.45
C LYS A 202 9.24 -9.28 19.28
N THR A 203 8.10 -8.85 18.73
CA THR A 203 6.86 -8.67 19.50
C THR A 203 5.71 -9.56 19.03
N GLN A 204 5.94 -10.39 18.00
CA GLN A 204 4.89 -11.12 17.29
C GLN A 204 3.76 -10.21 16.74
N GLY A 205 3.96 -8.90 16.74
CA GLY A 205 3.02 -7.91 16.22
C GLY A 205 3.02 -7.84 14.69
N TRP A 206 2.06 -7.14 14.14
CA TRP A 206 2.07 -6.76 12.72
C TRP A 206 2.23 -5.25 12.57
N SER A 207 2.85 -4.83 11.47
CA SER A 207 3.03 -3.43 11.11
C SER A 207 2.33 -3.21 9.76
N LEU A 208 1.18 -2.53 9.80
CA LEU A 208 0.39 -2.22 8.62
C LEU A 208 0.86 -0.87 8.03
N GLY A 209 1.44 -0.91 6.84
CA GLY A 209 1.72 0.28 6.05
C GLY A 209 0.49 0.71 5.27
N THR A 210 0.12 1.99 5.37
CA THR A 210 -1.02 2.58 4.68
C THR A 210 -0.63 3.89 4.00
N ARG A 211 -1.24 4.17 2.85
CA ARG A 211 -1.13 5.42 2.12
C ARG A 211 -2.28 6.36 2.48
N SER A 212 -1.98 7.62 2.68
CA SER A 212 -2.95 8.72 2.78
C SER A 212 -2.59 9.83 1.77
N TRP A 213 -3.36 10.91 1.74
CA TRP A 213 -3.13 12.07 0.88
C TRP A 213 -2.85 13.30 1.74
N ASP A 214 -1.76 14.04 1.49
CA ASP A 214 -1.39 15.23 2.28
C ASP A 214 -0.81 16.33 1.37
N TYR A 215 -0.44 17.47 1.96
CA TYR A 215 0.07 18.67 1.28
C TYR A 215 1.47 19.02 1.80
N ASP A 216 2.40 19.35 0.90
CA ASP A 216 3.78 19.72 1.25
C ASP A 216 4.07 21.23 1.22
N GLY A 217 3.06 22.06 1.00
CA GLY A 217 3.23 23.51 0.82
C GLY A 217 3.27 23.95 -0.65
N THR A 218 3.31 23.03 -1.61
CA THR A 218 3.23 23.34 -3.05
C THR A 218 2.38 22.32 -3.83
N PHE A 219 2.47 21.05 -3.47
CA PHE A 219 1.80 19.93 -4.09
C PHE A 219 0.98 19.16 -3.05
N PHE A 220 -0.05 18.48 -3.53
CA PHE A 220 -0.72 17.39 -2.83
C PHE A 220 -0.18 16.07 -3.35
N GLY A 221 -0.09 15.08 -2.47
CA GLY A 221 0.43 13.80 -2.87
C GLY A 221 0.30 12.71 -1.81
N PRO A 222 0.68 11.48 -2.19
CA PRO A 222 0.57 10.33 -1.33
C PRO A 222 1.62 10.39 -0.20
N VAL A 223 1.22 10.04 1.01
CA VAL A 223 2.09 9.92 2.19
C VAL A 223 1.93 8.56 2.83
N ASP A 224 3.04 7.98 3.30
CA ASP A 224 3.04 6.68 3.96
C ASP A 224 2.91 6.85 5.47
N SER A 225 2.06 6.03 6.08
CA SER A 225 1.92 5.93 7.53
C SER A 225 1.89 4.47 7.97
N VAL A 226 2.39 4.21 9.16
CA VAL A 226 2.50 2.86 9.71
C VAL A 226 1.65 2.75 10.96
N SER A 227 0.77 1.74 11.00
CA SER A 227 -0.10 1.44 12.14
C SER A 227 0.29 0.09 12.75
N PRO A 228 0.71 0.05 14.03
CA PRO A 228 1.04 -1.21 14.68
C PRO A 228 -0.23 -1.96 15.10
N LEU A 229 -0.26 -3.26 14.83
CA LEU A 229 -1.28 -4.20 15.27
C LEU A 229 -0.69 -5.07 16.38
N GLN A 230 -1.10 -4.77 17.62
CA GLN A 230 -0.61 -5.48 18.79
C GLN A 230 -1.27 -6.85 18.94
N PRO A 231 -0.55 -7.86 19.47
CA PRO A 231 -1.14 -9.13 19.84
C PRO A 231 -2.29 -8.98 20.83
N PHE A 232 -3.36 -9.75 20.62
CA PHE A 232 -4.47 -9.89 21.54
C PHE A 232 -4.84 -11.36 21.70
N GLU A 233 -5.45 -11.70 22.83
CA GLU A 233 -5.90 -13.06 23.12
C GLU A 233 -7.36 -13.26 22.72
N GLY A 234 -7.67 -14.48 22.26
CA GLY A 234 -9.03 -14.88 21.92
C GLY A 234 -9.51 -14.35 20.56
N ILE A 235 -10.83 -14.21 20.45
CA ILE A 235 -11.55 -13.77 19.24
C ILE A 235 -12.23 -12.45 19.58
N CYS A 236 -12.08 -11.44 18.72
CA CYS A 236 -12.74 -10.15 18.85
C CYS A 236 -13.56 -9.80 17.60
N ASP A 237 -14.43 -8.80 17.71
CA ASP A 237 -15.07 -8.19 16.53
C ASP A 237 -14.02 -7.38 15.77
N ILE A 238 -14.01 -7.50 14.44
CA ILE A 238 -13.07 -6.81 13.56
C ILE A 238 -13.15 -5.29 13.77
N THR A 239 -14.32 -4.72 14.06
CA THR A 239 -14.49 -3.27 14.29
C THR A 239 -13.94 -2.81 15.63
N SER A 240 -13.51 -3.73 16.51
CA SER A 240 -12.82 -3.39 17.76
C SER A 240 -11.32 -3.19 17.58
N LEU A 241 -10.77 -3.52 16.40
CA LEU A 241 -9.37 -3.26 16.09
C LEU A 241 -9.11 -1.76 15.88
N PRO A 242 -7.91 -1.25 16.23
CA PRO A 242 -7.57 0.16 15.98
C PRO A 242 -7.51 0.49 14.49
N VAL A 243 -7.28 -0.50 13.64
CA VAL A 243 -7.40 -0.38 12.19
C VAL A 243 -8.10 -1.60 11.63
N TYR A 244 -9.11 -1.37 10.78
CA TYR A 244 -9.85 -2.44 10.13
C TYR A 244 -10.32 -2.03 8.72
N PRO A 245 -10.51 -2.98 7.79
CA PRO A 245 -11.00 -2.68 6.46
C PRO A 245 -12.41 -2.11 6.44
N VAL A 246 -12.64 -1.09 5.61
CA VAL A 246 -13.92 -0.36 5.51
C VAL A 246 -15.11 -1.29 5.26
N ARG A 247 -14.92 -2.40 4.53
CA ARG A 247 -15.96 -3.40 4.26
C ARG A 247 -16.60 -4.03 5.52
N PHE A 248 -15.91 -4.02 6.66
CA PHE A 248 -16.45 -4.53 7.92
C PHE A 248 -17.14 -3.44 8.76
N HIS A 249 -17.10 -2.18 8.32
CA HIS A 249 -17.80 -1.11 9.00
C HIS A 249 -19.31 -1.31 8.89
N LYS A 250 -19.96 -1.57 10.03
CA LYS A 250 -21.41 -1.66 10.12
C LYS A 250 -21.95 -0.24 10.31
N ASN A 251 -22.68 0.30 9.34
CA ASN A 251 -23.37 1.59 9.47
C ASN A 251 -24.56 1.42 10.44
N GLN A 252 -24.33 1.62 11.73
CA GLN A 252 -25.37 1.55 12.76
C GLN A 252 -26.17 2.85 12.88
N ASN A 253 -25.58 3.99 12.48
CA ASN A 253 -26.19 5.32 12.52
C ASN A 253 -26.18 5.93 11.10
N LYS A 254 -27.15 6.81 10.82
CA LYS A 254 -27.43 7.39 9.48
C LYS A 254 -26.27 8.20 8.85
N ASP A 255 -25.19 8.41 9.57
CA ASP A 255 -23.99 9.10 9.09
C ASP A 255 -23.01 8.08 8.54
N ASP A 256 -22.94 7.97 7.21
CA ASP A 256 -21.92 7.17 6.55
C ASP A 256 -20.54 7.77 6.89
N LEU A 257 -19.76 7.07 7.72
CA LEU A 257 -18.44 7.53 8.15
C LEU A 257 -17.58 7.89 6.94
N ARG A 258 -17.66 7.12 5.85
CA ARG A 258 -16.98 7.42 4.58
C ARG A 258 -17.35 8.83 4.08
N GLN A 259 -18.63 9.13 3.96
CA GLN A 259 -19.11 10.44 3.52
C GLN A 259 -18.60 11.58 4.42
N ARG A 260 -18.62 11.39 5.75
CA ARG A 260 -18.09 12.37 6.70
C ARG A 260 -16.59 12.63 6.47
N LEU A 261 -15.81 11.59 6.22
CA LEU A 261 -14.37 11.72 5.94
C LEU A 261 -14.12 12.43 4.61
N ILE A 262 -14.92 12.18 3.58
CA ILE A 262 -14.86 12.88 2.29
C ILE A 262 -15.13 14.38 2.48
N GLU A 263 -16.22 14.72 3.17
CA GLU A 263 -16.57 16.12 3.46
C GLU A 263 -15.48 16.82 4.26
N ARG A 264 -14.93 16.14 5.27
CA ARG A 264 -13.78 16.64 6.03
C ARG A 264 -12.55 16.85 5.14
N GLY A 265 -12.26 15.95 4.20
CA GLY A 265 -11.14 16.11 3.27
C GLY A 265 -11.27 17.32 2.37
N ARG A 266 -12.48 17.58 1.85
CA ARG A 266 -12.77 18.80 1.08
C ARG A 266 -12.62 20.06 1.93
N LYS A 267 -13.12 20.03 3.18
CA LYS A 267 -12.93 21.12 4.15
C LYS A 267 -11.46 21.35 4.50
N TRP A 268 -10.67 20.28 4.64
CA TRP A 268 -9.23 20.38 4.85
C TRP A 268 -8.54 21.07 3.68
N LYS A 269 -8.86 20.67 2.44
CA LYS A 269 -8.32 21.29 1.23
C LYS A 269 -8.60 22.80 1.18
N SER A 270 -9.81 23.24 1.53
CA SER A 270 -10.13 24.68 1.53
C SER A 270 -9.40 25.49 2.60
N MET A 271 -8.73 24.85 3.55
CA MET A 271 -8.04 25.49 4.67
C MET A 271 -6.50 25.44 4.57
N VAL A 272 -5.93 24.76 3.56
CA VAL A 272 -4.46 24.61 3.43
C VAL A 272 -3.74 25.92 3.13
N ASP A 273 -4.45 26.88 2.53
CA ASP A 273 -3.99 28.25 2.32
C ASP A 273 -4.00 29.05 3.61
N VAL A 274 -3.33 30.21 3.59
CA VAL A 274 -3.26 31.08 4.76
C VAL A 274 -4.65 31.60 5.14
N THR A 275 -5.24 31.04 6.19
CA THR A 275 -6.64 31.29 6.56
C THR A 275 -6.75 31.58 8.06
N HIS A 276 -7.54 32.59 8.42
CA HIS A 276 -7.81 32.95 9.80
C HIS A 276 -9.16 32.36 10.24
N LEU A 277 -9.13 31.44 11.20
CA LEU A 277 -10.27 30.62 11.61
C LEU A 277 -10.53 30.73 13.12
N SER A 278 -11.76 30.39 13.51
CA SER A 278 -12.11 30.11 14.90
C SER A 278 -11.95 28.61 15.16
N TYR A 279 -11.38 28.23 16.29
CA TYR A 279 -11.24 26.84 16.70
C TYR A 279 -11.89 26.65 18.06
N GLU A 280 -12.64 25.56 18.22
CA GLU A 280 -13.18 25.11 19.49
C GLU A 280 -12.89 23.63 19.69
N GLY A 281 -11.90 23.30 20.52
CA GLY A 281 -11.54 21.91 20.81
C GLY A 281 -10.23 21.78 21.56
N SER A 282 -9.81 20.53 21.78
CA SER A 282 -8.47 20.23 22.30
C SER A 282 -7.45 20.31 21.16
N ASP A 283 -6.26 20.82 21.44
CA ASP A 283 -5.09 20.52 20.62
C ASP A 283 -4.50 19.15 20.98
N ASP A 284 -3.77 18.55 20.05
CA ASP A 284 -3.23 17.19 20.17
C ASP A 284 -1.90 17.14 20.94
N ASN A 285 -1.29 18.29 21.22
CA ASN A 285 0.02 18.38 21.86
C ASN A 285 -0.09 18.23 23.38
N SER A 286 -0.35 17.00 23.85
CA SER A 286 -0.09 16.48 25.21
C SER A 286 -0.70 17.21 26.42
N VAL A 287 -1.33 18.36 26.25
CA VAL A 287 -1.98 19.12 27.30
C VAL A 287 -3.32 19.58 26.77
N GLN A 288 -4.38 18.98 27.31
CA GLN A 288 -5.77 19.27 27.02
C GLN A 288 -6.09 20.74 27.34
N LEU A 289 -5.83 21.64 26.40
CA LEU A 289 -6.32 23.02 26.47
C LEU A 289 -7.59 23.06 25.64
N GLN A 290 -8.73 23.34 26.28
CA GLN A 290 -9.91 23.78 25.55
C GLN A 290 -9.55 25.13 24.93
N VAL A 291 -9.15 25.10 23.67
CA VAL A 291 -8.85 26.29 22.90
C VAL A 291 -10.17 26.69 22.25
N SER A 292 -10.87 27.65 22.85
CA SER A 292 -11.79 28.53 22.11
C SER A 292 -10.97 29.74 21.69
N SER A 293 -10.29 29.64 20.55
CA SER A 293 -9.37 30.69 20.10
C SER A 293 -9.35 30.86 18.60
N ARG A 294 -8.76 31.98 18.19
CA ARG A 294 -8.41 32.21 16.80
C ARG A 294 -7.14 31.44 16.44
N ILE A 295 -7.14 30.82 15.27
CA ILE A 295 -6.00 30.12 14.69
C ILE A 295 -5.71 30.67 13.30
N ILE A 296 -4.45 30.61 12.88
CA ILE A 296 -4.03 30.89 11.51
C ILE A 296 -3.45 29.61 10.92
N THR A 297 -4.04 29.11 9.84
CA THR A 297 -3.43 28.05 9.04
C THR A 297 -2.33 28.69 8.20
N ASP A 298 -1.12 28.15 8.25
CA ASP A 298 -0.01 28.57 7.39
C ASP A 298 1.00 27.44 7.37
N TYR A 299 0.91 26.61 6.33
CA TYR A 299 1.78 25.44 6.21
C TYR A 299 3.25 25.85 6.10
N ALA A 300 3.55 26.86 5.27
CA ALA A 300 4.93 27.25 4.97
C ALA A 300 5.65 27.74 6.23
N THR A 301 5.01 28.62 7.00
CA THR A 301 5.59 29.13 8.25
C THR A 301 5.61 28.07 9.35
N HIS A 302 4.58 27.20 9.43
CA HIS A 302 4.60 26.06 10.35
C HIS A 302 5.78 25.12 10.06
N GLN A 303 6.06 24.81 8.80
CA GLN A 303 7.16 23.96 8.37
C GLN A 303 8.52 24.59 8.68
N GLN A 304 8.69 25.90 8.44
CA GLN A 304 9.92 26.62 8.79
C GLN A 304 10.20 26.55 10.30
N ALA A 305 9.16 26.72 11.12
CA ALA A 305 9.27 26.63 12.58
C ALA A 305 9.43 25.17 13.08
N ASN A 306 8.86 24.19 12.37
CA ASN A 306 8.85 22.78 12.75
C ASN A 306 9.25 21.87 11.57
N PRO A 307 10.52 21.85 11.13
CA PRO A 307 10.94 21.08 9.96
C PRO A 307 10.67 19.57 10.07
N HIS A 308 10.66 19.02 11.28
CA HIS A 308 10.35 17.60 11.53
C HIS A 308 8.88 17.22 11.28
N HIS A 309 7.99 18.21 11.18
CA HIS A 309 6.57 18.02 10.85
C HIS A 309 6.26 18.31 9.37
N ALA A 310 7.30 18.51 8.54
CA ALA A 310 7.15 18.63 7.10
C ALA A 310 6.57 17.35 6.51
N THR A 311 5.62 17.50 5.59
CA THR A 311 5.09 16.40 4.79
C THR A 311 6.19 15.84 3.89
N ALA A 312 6.38 14.52 3.94
CA ALA A 312 7.28 13.79 3.06
C ALA A 312 6.44 12.82 2.22
N PHE A 313 6.45 13.01 0.90
CA PHE A 313 5.70 12.14 0.01
C PHE A 313 6.32 10.75 -0.13
N SER A 314 5.45 9.77 -0.35
CA SER A 314 5.78 8.39 -0.68
C SER A 314 6.59 8.32 -1.98
N TRP A 315 7.80 7.78 -1.90
CA TRP A 315 8.69 7.55 -3.06
C TRP A 315 8.33 6.31 -3.88
N TYR A 316 7.43 5.45 -3.37
CA TYR A 316 7.23 4.07 -3.83
C TYR A 316 6.79 3.93 -5.31
N ASN A 317 6.34 4.99 -5.98
CA ASN A 317 5.81 4.93 -7.35
C ASN A 317 6.73 5.56 -8.42
N ALA A 318 7.94 5.99 -8.06
CA ALA A 318 8.91 6.51 -9.04
C ALA A 318 9.33 5.45 -10.09
N SER A 319 9.14 4.16 -9.81
CA SER A 319 9.42 3.04 -10.73
C SER A 319 8.28 2.74 -11.72
N LEU A 320 7.12 3.40 -11.61
CA LEU A 320 6.03 3.36 -12.59
C LEU A 320 6.10 4.55 -13.57
N THR A 321 7.27 5.20 -13.66
CA THR A 321 7.58 6.11 -14.76
C THR A 321 7.41 5.35 -16.07
N LYS A 322 6.20 5.39 -16.64
CA LYS A 322 5.97 5.11 -18.06
C LYS A 322 7.03 5.96 -18.75
N GLN A 323 7.99 5.29 -19.41
CA GLN A 323 8.66 5.90 -20.54
C GLN A 323 7.53 6.53 -21.35
N THR A 324 7.53 7.86 -21.43
CA THR A 324 6.64 8.60 -22.31
C THR A 324 6.70 7.89 -23.65
N LYS A 325 5.63 7.15 -24.01
CA LYS A 325 5.49 6.68 -25.37
C LYS A 325 5.44 7.96 -26.18
N GLU A 326 6.49 8.20 -26.97
CA GLU A 326 6.40 9.16 -28.06
C GLU A 326 5.16 8.77 -28.88
N PRO A 327 4.32 9.74 -29.27
CA PRO A 327 3.12 9.44 -30.03
C PRO A 327 3.51 8.64 -31.28
N PRO A 328 2.77 7.56 -31.61
CA PRO A 328 3.04 6.81 -32.83
C PRO A 328 2.93 7.76 -34.03
N ALA A 329 3.85 7.59 -34.97
CA ALA A 329 3.79 8.29 -36.24
C ALA A 329 2.44 8.03 -36.90
N ASP A 330 1.82 9.11 -37.34
CA ASP A 330 0.61 9.16 -38.15
C ASP A 330 0.89 8.49 -39.51
N ASP A 331 0.75 7.16 -39.56
CA ASP A 331 0.69 6.43 -40.82
C ASP A 331 -0.79 6.24 -41.17
N GLY A 332 -1.33 7.24 -41.86
CA GLY A 332 -2.62 7.16 -42.51
C GLY A 332 -2.61 6.08 -43.60
N ASN A 333 -3.45 5.07 -43.43
CA ASN A 333 -4.10 4.38 -44.53
C ASN A 333 -5.52 4.00 -44.10
N ASP A 334 -6.46 4.70 -44.72
CA ASP A 334 -7.91 4.49 -44.68
C ASP A 334 -8.27 3.40 -45.68
N ASP A 335 -8.88 2.31 -45.22
CA ASP A 335 -9.75 1.47 -46.04
C ASP A 335 -10.80 0.82 -45.12
N GLY A 336 -12.05 0.93 -45.54
CA GLY A 336 -13.23 0.93 -44.66
C GLY A 336 -13.85 -0.41 -44.25
N ASP A 337 -15.07 -0.23 -43.71
CA ASP A 337 -16.09 -1.19 -43.27
C ASP A 337 -16.00 -1.72 -41.83
N ASP A 338 -16.61 -0.99 -40.87
CA ASP A 338 -17.71 -1.46 -40.00
C ASP A 338 -17.99 -0.43 -38.87
N VAL A 339 -19.11 0.28 -38.96
CA VAL A 339 -19.45 1.42 -38.06
C VAL A 339 -19.68 0.97 -36.61
N ASP A 340 -20.10 -0.28 -36.40
CA ASP A 340 -20.35 -0.86 -35.07
C ASP A 340 -19.06 -1.25 -34.33
N ASP A 341 -17.96 -1.53 -35.04
CA ASP A 341 -16.68 -1.88 -34.42
C ASP A 341 -15.87 -0.62 -34.04
N ALA A 342 -15.98 0.44 -34.85
CA ALA A 342 -15.41 1.74 -34.55
C ALA A 342 -15.97 2.35 -33.24
N GLU A 343 -17.29 2.22 -32.99
CA GLU A 343 -17.91 2.77 -31.78
C GLU A 343 -17.50 1.99 -30.52
N ARG A 344 -17.34 0.66 -30.62
CA ARG A 344 -16.81 -0.18 -29.52
C ARG A 344 -15.33 0.11 -29.23
N GLN A 345 -14.51 0.29 -30.27
CA GLN A 345 -13.12 0.68 -30.11
C GLN A 345 -13.00 2.07 -29.47
N THR A 346 -13.83 3.03 -29.88
CA THR A 346 -13.85 4.39 -29.28
C THR A 346 -14.24 4.34 -27.81
N GLN A 347 -15.28 3.58 -27.44
CA GLN A 347 -15.68 3.42 -26.04
C GLN A 347 -14.63 2.69 -25.18
N ALA A 348 -13.93 1.71 -25.76
CA ALA A 348 -12.84 1.01 -25.09
C ALA A 348 -11.64 1.93 -24.85
N LEU A 349 -11.23 2.71 -25.86
CA LEU A 349 -10.16 3.70 -25.76
C LEU A 349 -10.49 4.80 -24.74
N GLU A 350 -11.73 5.31 -24.74
CA GLU A 350 -12.15 6.29 -23.73
C GLU A 350 -12.12 5.72 -22.31
N LYS A 351 -12.45 4.43 -22.15
CA LYS A 351 -12.44 3.77 -20.84
C LYS A 351 -11.00 3.56 -20.37
N GLU A 352 -10.11 3.13 -21.27
CA GLU A 352 -8.67 3.01 -21.00
C GLU A 352 -8.05 4.37 -20.65
N ASP A 353 -8.38 5.45 -21.37
CA ASP A 353 -7.91 6.80 -21.07
C ASP A 353 -8.44 7.31 -19.72
N LYS A 354 -9.71 7.05 -19.40
CA LYS A 354 -10.29 7.38 -18.09
C LYS A 354 -9.63 6.60 -16.96
N GLU A 355 -9.30 5.32 -17.18
CA GLU A 355 -8.60 4.49 -16.21
C GLU A 355 -7.13 4.92 -16.05
N ALA A 356 -6.45 5.25 -17.15
CA ALA A 356 -5.08 5.76 -17.15
C ALA A 356 -4.97 7.15 -16.49
N GLN A 357 -5.95 8.03 -16.69
CA GLN A 357 -6.02 9.32 -16.02
C GLN A 357 -6.30 9.16 -14.52
N LYS A 358 -7.21 8.26 -14.14
CA LYS A 358 -7.45 7.91 -12.73
C LYS A 358 -6.19 7.32 -12.06
N GLU A 359 -5.44 6.51 -12.80
CA GLU A 359 -4.16 5.98 -12.35
C GLU A 359 -3.14 7.12 -12.19
N HIS A 360 -3.04 8.02 -13.16
CA HIS A 360 -2.19 9.21 -13.08
C HIS A 360 -2.53 10.07 -11.85
N ASP A 361 -3.78 10.45 -11.67
CA ASP A 361 -4.19 11.32 -10.55
C ASP A 361 -4.04 10.65 -9.17
N ARG A 362 -3.99 9.32 -9.13
CA ARG A 362 -3.76 8.53 -7.92
C ARG A 362 -2.30 8.51 -7.47
N PHE A 363 -1.35 8.63 -8.41
CA PHE A 363 0.06 8.39 -8.15
C PHE A 363 0.96 9.62 -8.29
N PHE A 364 0.52 10.65 -9.00
CA PHE A 364 1.32 11.85 -9.23
C PHE A 364 0.99 12.99 -8.27
N LEU A 365 2.00 13.83 -8.04
CA LEU A 365 1.87 15.05 -7.26
C LEU A 365 0.97 16.04 -7.99
N GLN A 366 -0.05 16.53 -7.29
CA GLN A 366 -1.01 17.48 -7.82
C GLN A 366 -0.65 18.88 -7.33
N ARG A 367 -0.37 19.80 -8.25
CA ARG A 367 -0.01 21.16 -7.86
C ARG A 367 -1.20 21.84 -7.19
N HIS A 368 -0.95 22.60 -6.12
CA HIS A 368 -1.98 23.44 -5.51
C HIS A 368 -2.22 24.68 -6.38
N ASP A 369 -3.09 24.54 -7.37
CA ASP A 369 -3.60 25.62 -8.21
C ASP A 369 -5.09 25.40 -8.54
N SER A 370 -5.69 26.34 -9.28
CA SER A 370 -7.10 26.30 -9.63
C SER A 370 -7.50 25.15 -10.57
N SER A 371 -6.54 24.48 -11.21
CA SER A 371 -6.81 23.35 -12.09
C SER A 371 -6.99 22.04 -11.32
N TYR A 372 -6.42 21.94 -10.11
CA TYR A 372 -6.52 20.72 -9.30
C TYR A 372 -7.90 20.59 -8.66
N ILE A 373 -8.68 19.62 -9.13
CA ILE A 373 -9.94 19.20 -8.53
C ILE A 373 -9.70 17.91 -7.73
N MET A 374 -10.00 17.95 -6.43
CA MET A 374 -9.78 16.80 -5.55
C MET A 374 -10.93 15.81 -5.71
N SER A 375 -10.60 14.57 -6.03
CA SER A 375 -11.59 13.49 -6.13
C SER A 375 -12.05 13.00 -4.76
N ASP A 376 -13.17 12.28 -4.73
CA ASP A 376 -13.73 11.70 -3.49
C ASP A 376 -12.75 10.70 -2.85
N ASP A 377 -12.04 9.93 -3.68
CA ASP A 377 -11.01 8.99 -3.22
C ASP A 377 -9.82 9.72 -2.57
N GLN A 378 -9.40 10.85 -3.12
CA GLN A 378 -8.35 11.67 -2.51
C GLN A 378 -8.84 12.34 -1.22
N ALA A 379 -10.06 12.90 -1.24
CA ALA A 379 -10.66 13.56 -0.08
C ALA A 379 -10.86 12.59 1.09
N LEU A 380 -11.27 11.34 0.84
CA LEU A 380 -11.39 10.30 1.85
C LEU A 380 -10.06 10.04 2.58
N LEU A 381 -8.94 10.12 1.85
CA LEU A 381 -7.59 9.84 2.34
C LEU A 381 -6.89 11.06 2.96
N CYS A 382 -7.53 12.23 3.00
CA CYS A 382 -6.98 13.44 3.59
C CYS A 382 -6.87 13.36 5.13
N PRO A 383 -5.92 14.11 5.73
CA PRO A 383 -5.73 14.11 7.17
C PRO A 383 -6.95 14.69 7.90
N ALA A 384 -7.13 14.27 9.15
CA ALA A 384 -8.15 14.85 10.04
C ALA A 384 -7.71 16.16 10.69
N LYS A 385 -6.42 16.47 10.61
CA LYS A 385 -5.75 17.57 11.28
C LYS A 385 -5.19 18.55 10.28
N ILE A 386 -5.17 19.82 10.66
CA ILE A 386 -4.51 20.89 9.93
C ILE A 386 -3.45 21.55 10.79
N ARG A 387 -2.36 21.96 10.16
CA ARG A 387 -1.27 22.69 10.81
C ARG A 387 -1.66 24.16 10.95
N GLY A 388 -1.42 24.75 12.13
CA GLY A 388 -1.71 26.16 12.34
C GLY A 388 -1.05 26.74 13.58
N PHE A 389 -1.21 28.05 13.76
CA PHE A 389 -0.74 28.81 14.90
C PHE A 389 -1.91 29.24 15.77
N SER A 390 -1.89 28.89 17.07
CA SER A 390 -2.84 29.44 18.06
C SER A 390 -2.42 30.87 18.40
N LEU A 391 -3.30 31.85 18.15
CA LEU A 391 -3.04 33.25 18.49
C LEU A 391 -3.11 33.50 20.00
N MET A 392 -3.91 32.73 20.73
CA MET A 392 -4.04 32.82 22.19
C MET A 392 -2.81 32.24 22.88
N ASP A 393 -2.43 31.01 22.51
CA ASP A 393 -1.32 30.29 23.16
C ASP A 393 0.05 30.63 22.55
N LYS A 394 0.06 31.33 21.42
CA LYS A 394 1.26 31.71 20.66
C LYS A 394 2.16 30.51 20.32
N LYS A 395 1.55 29.39 19.94
CA LYS A 395 2.26 28.14 19.61
C LYS A 395 1.75 27.51 18.32
N TRP A 396 2.65 26.80 17.64
CA TRP A 396 2.31 25.92 16.52
C TRP A 396 1.72 24.61 17.03
N ALA A 397 0.63 24.15 16.43
CA ALA A 397 -0.05 22.91 16.80
C ALA A 397 -0.82 22.31 15.62
N PHE A 398 -1.34 21.11 15.84
CA PHE A 398 -2.29 20.44 14.95
C PHE A 398 -3.71 20.59 15.50
N PHE A 399 -4.62 21.03 14.63
CA PHE A 399 -6.02 21.31 14.96
C PHE A 399 -6.93 20.36 14.19
N LEU A 400 -7.98 19.84 14.81
CA LEU A 400 -8.96 19.01 14.11
C LEU A 400 -9.75 19.85 13.10
N VAL A 401 -9.79 19.41 11.85
CA VAL A 401 -10.49 20.09 10.74
C VAL A 401 -11.98 20.25 11.04
N GLU A 402 -12.59 19.26 11.68
CA GLU A 402 -14.01 19.29 12.06
C GLU A 402 -14.32 20.45 13.03
N ASN A 403 -13.38 20.79 13.91
CA ASN A 403 -13.53 21.80 14.96
C ASN A 403 -13.13 23.22 14.52
N ALA A 404 -12.56 23.38 13.32
CA ALA A 404 -12.23 24.68 12.75
C ALA A 404 -13.44 25.27 12.00
N THR A 405 -13.79 26.53 12.27
CA THR A 405 -14.94 27.23 11.67
C THR A 405 -14.55 28.63 11.24
N ASP A 406 -15.34 29.21 10.34
CA ASP A 406 -15.17 30.61 9.94
C ASP A 406 -15.40 31.54 11.13
N ILE A 407 -14.65 32.64 11.18
CA ILE A 407 -14.78 33.61 12.25
C ILE A 407 -16.12 34.34 12.12
N GLN A 408 -16.97 34.19 13.14
CA GLN A 408 -18.15 35.03 13.28
C GLN A 408 -17.75 36.41 13.80
N TRP A 409 -17.67 37.37 12.88
CA TRP A 409 -17.46 38.77 13.24
C TRP A 409 -18.75 39.35 13.80
N LEU A 410 -18.66 40.05 14.92
CA LEU A 410 -19.78 40.80 15.45
C LEU A 410 -20.16 41.92 14.47
N GLU A 411 -21.44 42.05 14.16
CA GLU A 411 -21.95 43.24 13.49
C GLU A 411 -21.80 44.45 14.45
N ASN A 412 -21.33 45.57 13.91
CA ASN A 412 -21.09 46.83 14.64
C ASN A 412 -20.21 46.70 15.91
N PRO A 413 -18.96 46.21 15.80
CA PRO A 413 -18.08 46.02 16.96
C PRO A 413 -17.79 47.32 17.70
N MET A 414 -17.83 48.46 16.99
CA MET A 414 -17.60 49.79 17.55
C MET A 414 -18.76 50.30 18.42
N GLU A 415 -19.99 49.85 18.19
CA GLU A 415 -21.17 50.28 18.98
C GLU A 415 -21.23 49.58 20.34
N ARG A 416 -20.54 48.44 20.47
CA ARG A 416 -20.44 47.64 21.70
C ARG A 416 -19.12 47.85 22.45
N LEU A 417 -18.26 48.73 21.92
CA LEU A 417 -17.00 49.08 22.54
C LEU A 417 -17.27 50.08 23.67
N GLU A 418 -17.44 49.59 24.90
CA GLU A 418 -17.44 50.44 26.09
C GLU A 418 -16.00 50.95 26.32
N ILE A 419 -15.73 52.18 25.85
CA ILE A 419 -14.52 52.90 26.22
C ILE A 419 -14.80 53.55 27.57
N ASP A 420 -14.11 53.09 28.63
CA ASP A 420 -14.10 53.79 29.91
C ASP A 420 -13.69 55.25 29.67
N GLY A 421 -14.64 56.16 29.87
CA GLY A 421 -14.48 57.57 29.58
C GLY A 421 -13.28 58.15 30.31
N ALA A 422 -12.38 58.80 29.57
CA ALA A 422 -11.21 59.47 30.11
C ALA A 422 -11.59 60.37 31.31
N PRO A 423 -10.79 60.40 32.39
CA PRO A 423 -11.10 61.24 33.54
C PRO A 423 -11.11 62.71 33.11
N LYS A 424 -12.24 63.37 33.30
CA LYS A 424 -12.33 64.83 33.21
C LYS A 424 -11.32 65.41 34.20
N LYS A 425 -10.22 65.97 33.70
CA LYS A 425 -9.35 66.86 34.49
C LYS A 425 -10.19 68.08 34.86
N SER A 426 -10.54 68.19 36.13
CA SER A 426 -11.12 69.40 36.73
C SER A 426 -10.05 70.45 36.95
#